data_AF-A0A9C8FXM9-F1
#
_entry.id   AF-A0A9C8FXM9-F1
#
_cell.length_a   1.000
_cell.length_b   1.000
_cell.length_c   1.000
_cell.angle_alpha   90.00
_cell.angle_beta   90.00
_cell.angle_gamma   90.00
#
_symmetry.space_group_name_H-M   'P 1'
#
loop_
_entity.id
_entity.type
_entity.pdbx_description
1 polymer ?
#
loop_
_entity_poly.entity_id
_entity_poly.type
_entity_poly.pdbx_seq_one_letter_code
_entity_poly.pdbx_strand_id
1 'polypeptide(L)'
;MDQHKEILIDGKHPLFDKTGMFYKEFASDYRQVRFISMLIVQKAPAEIKEINLLEQQISELIKNAVRHGNKKDPSKKVKVWASFSTNHAHLIVQDEGEGFQEIEKWNEFNRKRNECFETQNFEELENYFSYRTEKSTEEDGG
;
A
#
# COMPACT_ATOMS: atom_id res chain seq x y z
N MET A 1 9.66 -25.02 6.63
CA MET A 1 8.83 -24.09 7.42
C MET A 1 8.89 -22.77 6.70
N ASP A 2 7.81 -22.37 6.06
CA ASP A 2 7.75 -21.10 5.34
C ASP A 2 7.83 -20.00 6.40
N GLN A 3 8.81 -19.10 6.29
CA GLN A 3 8.93 -17.98 7.23
C GLN A 3 7.66 -17.13 7.10
N HIS A 4 6.93 -16.92 8.20
CA HIS A 4 5.80 -15.99 8.19
C HIS A 4 6.28 -14.63 7.67
N LYS A 5 5.64 -14.15 6.61
CA LYS A 5 6.00 -12.87 6.00
C LYS A 5 5.51 -11.74 6.88
N GLU A 6 6.45 -11.00 7.46
CA GLU A 6 6.21 -9.79 8.24
C GLU A 6 6.46 -8.56 7.37
N ILE A 7 5.81 -7.44 7.70
CA ILE A 7 6.17 -6.16 7.12
C ILE A 7 7.48 -5.69 7.77
N LEU A 8 8.44 -5.34 6.93
CA LEU A 8 9.76 -4.86 7.29
C LEU A 8 9.86 -3.35 7.00
N ILE A 9 10.36 -2.57 7.96
CA ILE A 9 10.76 -1.19 7.73
C ILE A 9 12.27 -1.14 7.50
N ASP A 10 12.67 -1.17 6.23
CA ASP A 10 14.07 -1.01 5.83
C ASP A 10 14.19 -0.08 4.63
N GLY A 11 14.62 1.16 4.90
CA GLY A 11 14.83 2.17 3.85
C GLY A 11 15.98 1.86 2.88
N LYS A 12 16.80 0.84 3.15
CA LYS A 12 17.88 0.38 2.28
C LYS A 12 17.52 -0.89 1.50
N HIS A 13 16.28 -1.36 1.62
CA HIS A 13 15.84 -2.56 0.93
C HIS A 13 15.96 -2.40 -0.59
N PRO A 14 16.44 -3.40 -1.35
CA PRO A 14 16.61 -3.30 -2.81
C PRO A 14 15.32 -2.95 -3.57
N LEU A 15 14.14 -3.28 -3.02
CA LEU A 15 12.84 -2.88 -3.59
C LEU A 15 12.59 -1.36 -3.58
N PHE A 16 13.43 -0.57 -2.88
CA PHE A 16 13.40 0.88 -2.95
C PHE A 16 14.36 1.48 -3.99
N ASP A 17 15.09 0.65 -4.76
CA ASP A 17 15.83 1.15 -5.92
C ASP A 17 14.86 1.76 -6.94
N LYS A 18 15.13 3.01 -7.30
CA LYS A 18 14.29 3.85 -8.18
C LYS A 18 14.88 3.98 -9.58
N THR A 19 16.03 3.36 -9.83
CA THR A 19 16.80 3.51 -11.06
C THR A 19 15.95 3.06 -12.26
N GLY A 20 15.80 3.96 -13.25
CA GLY A 20 15.04 3.69 -14.47
C GLY A 20 13.52 3.65 -14.31
N MET A 21 12.97 3.93 -13.12
CA MET A 21 11.52 3.96 -12.91
C MET A 21 10.93 5.29 -13.43
N PHE A 22 9.70 5.23 -13.94
CA PHE A 22 8.89 6.43 -14.19
C PHE A 22 8.66 7.17 -12.86
N TYR A 23 8.87 8.49 -12.84
CA TYR A 23 8.69 9.31 -11.64
C TYR A 23 7.63 10.39 -11.84
N LYS A 24 6.78 10.57 -10.82
CA LYS A 24 5.85 11.71 -10.74
C LYS A 24 5.66 12.16 -9.30
N GLU A 25 5.54 13.48 -9.13
CA GLU A 25 5.17 14.13 -7.87
C GLU A 25 3.86 14.91 -8.05
N PHE A 26 3.05 14.93 -7.01
CA PHE A 26 1.78 15.67 -6.96
C PHE A 26 1.51 16.19 -5.55
N ALA A 27 0.63 17.19 -5.46
CA ALA A 27 0.12 17.67 -4.19
C ALA A 27 -0.73 16.60 -3.51
N SER A 28 -0.67 16.55 -2.18
CA SER A 28 -1.40 15.59 -1.37
C SER A 28 -2.91 15.94 -1.28
N ASP A 29 -3.59 15.85 -2.42
CA ASP A 29 -4.98 16.22 -2.61
C ASP A 29 -5.82 15.00 -3.00
N TYR A 30 -6.77 14.64 -2.13
CA TYR A 30 -7.62 13.46 -2.31
C TYR A 30 -8.44 13.50 -3.61
N ARG A 31 -8.77 14.70 -4.11
CA ARG A 31 -9.54 14.87 -5.36
C ARG A 31 -8.76 14.43 -6.60
N GLN A 32 -7.43 14.38 -6.52
CA GLN A 32 -6.57 14.07 -7.65
C GLN A 32 -6.20 12.59 -7.74
N VAL A 33 -6.46 11.80 -6.70
CA VAL A 33 -6.07 10.38 -6.59
C VAL A 33 -6.41 9.61 -7.87
N ARG A 34 -7.69 9.62 -8.29
CA ARG A 34 -8.13 8.85 -9.46
C ARG A 34 -7.42 9.27 -10.75
N PHE A 35 -7.25 10.59 -10.95
CA PHE A 35 -6.53 11.10 -12.11
C PHE A 35 -5.08 10.62 -12.14
N ILE A 36 -4.41 10.66 -10.99
CA ILE A 36 -3.01 10.24 -10.86
C ILE A 36 -2.87 8.73 -11.04
N SER A 37 -3.75 7.91 -10.46
CA SER A 37 -3.74 6.46 -10.64
C SER A 37 -3.86 6.08 -12.11
N MET A 38 -4.77 6.71 -12.85
CA MET A 38 -4.89 6.51 -14.30
C MET A 38 -3.63 6.96 -15.06
N LEU A 39 -3.01 8.08 -14.68
CA LEU A 39 -1.77 8.55 -15.30
C LEU A 39 -0.63 7.53 -15.13
N ILE A 40 -0.53 6.91 -13.96
CA ILE A 40 0.48 5.90 -13.65
C ILE A 40 0.18 4.61 -14.42
N VAL A 41 -1.07 4.14 -14.41
CA VAL A 41 -1.46 2.88 -15.07
C VAL A 41 -1.23 2.92 -16.58
N GLN A 42 -1.30 4.09 -17.20
CA GLN A 42 -0.96 4.29 -18.63
C GLN A 42 0.51 4.00 -18.97
N LYS A 43 1.39 3.86 -17.98
CA LYS A 43 2.78 3.42 -18.18
C LYS A 43 2.93 1.91 -18.25
N ALA A 44 1.88 1.17 -17.93
CA ALA A 44 1.90 -0.27 -17.99
C ALA A 44 1.71 -0.78 -19.44
N PRO A 45 2.34 -1.91 -19.82
CA PRO A 45 2.12 -2.53 -21.12
C PRO A 45 0.66 -2.94 -21.33
N ALA A 46 0.21 -2.92 -22.58
CA ALA A 46 -1.17 -3.26 -22.95
C ALA A 46 -1.51 -4.74 -22.69
N GLU A 47 -0.50 -5.59 -22.56
CA GLU A 47 -0.61 -7.03 -22.28
C GLU A 47 -1.06 -7.34 -20.85
N ILE A 48 -1.05 -6.35 -19.94
CA ILE A 48 -1.59 -6.54 -18.58
C ILE A 48 -3.10 -6.71 -18.65
N LYS A 49 -3.55 -7.94 -18.39
CA LYS A 49 -4.97 -8.34 -18.48
C LYS A 49 -5.87 -7.68 -17.44
N GLU A 50 -5.33 -7.30 -16.28
CA GLU A 50 -6.10 -6.80 -15.13
C GLU A 50 -5.82 -5.32 -14.83
N ILE A 51 -5.88 -4.47 -15.86
CA ILE A 51 -5.54 -3.05 -15.73
C ILE A 51 -6.43 -2.31 -14.71
N ASN A 52 -7.69 -2.73 -14.57
CA ASN A 52 -8.61 -2.16 -13.59
C ASN A 52 -8.20 -2.50 -12.16
N LEU A 53 -7.78 -3.74 -11.91
CA LEU A 53 -7.28 -4.13 -10.60
C LEU A 53 -5.99 -3.37 -10.29
N LEU A 54 -5.09 -3.25 -11.26
CA LEU A 54 -3.86 -2.49 -11.08
C LEU A 54 -4.14 -1.01 -10.74
N GLU A 55 -5.09 -0.37 -11.44
CA GLU A 55 -5.52 1.00 -11.12
C GLU A 55 -6.08 1.10 -9.70
N GLN A 56 -6.93 0.17 -9.30
CA GLN A 56 -7.48 0.12 -7.95
C GLN A 56 -6.37 0.01 -6.89
N GLN A 57 -5.39 -0.89 -7.09
CA GLN A 57 -4.27 -1.06 -6.16
C GLN A 57 -3.40 0.20 -6.06
N ILE A 58 -3.10 0.85 -7.19
CA ILE A 58 -2.38 2.12 -7.20
C ILE A 58 -3.17 3.20 -6.46
N SER A 59 -4.50 3.25 -6.68
CA SER A 59 -5.41 4.19 -6.03
C SER A 59 -5.40 4.04 -4.51
N GLU A 60 -5.45 2.81 -3.97
CA GLU A 60 -5.36 2.58 -2.52
C GLU A 60 -4.02 3.06 -1.94
N LEU A 61 -2.90 2.76 -2.61
CA LEU A 61 -1.58 3.19 -2.14
C LEU A 61 -1.47 4.71 -2.09
N ILE A 62 -1.96 5.40 -3.11
CA ILE A 62 -1.97 6.87 -3.15
C ILE A 62 -2.94 7.46 -2.12
N LYS A 63 -4.13 6.86 -1.94
CA LYS A 63 -5.07 7.26 -0.89
C LYS A 63 -4.44 7.16 0.49
N ASN A 64 -3.70 6.09 0.76
CA ASN A 64 -3.01 5.90 2.03
C ASN A 64 -1.97 6.99 2.28
N ALA A 65 -1.14 7.27 1.28
CA ALA A 65 -0.15 8.35 1.34
C ALA A 65 -0.81 9.73 1.61
N VAL A 66 -1.92 10.04 0.92
CA VAL A 66 -2.62 11.32 1.10
C VAL A 66 -3.31 11.41 2.46
N ARG A 67 -4.10 10.39 2.82
CA ARG A 67 -4.98 10.42 3.99
C ARG A 67 -4.26 10.10 5.29
N HIS A 68 -3.47 9.02 5.30
CA HIS A 68 -2.82 8.54 6.51
C HIS A 68 -1.43 9.12 6.70
N GLY A 69 -0.63 9.21 5.63
CA GLY A 69 0.70 9.81 5.69
C GLY A 69 0.62 11.33 5.88
N ASN A 70 0.13 12.02 4.85
CA ASN A 70 0.11 13.48 4.77
C ASN A 70 -1.11 14.16 5.42
N LYS A 71 -2.06 13.39 5.97
CA LYS A 71 -3.27 13.93 6.65
C LYS A 71 -4.11 14.88 5.80
N LYS A 72 -4.17 14.64 4.48
CA LYS A 72 -4.87 15.46 3.48
C LYS A 72 -4.37 16.91 3.40
N ASP A 73 -3.13 17.18 3.83
CA ASP A 73 -2.51 18.51 3.74
C ASP A 73 -2.01 18.78 2.30
N PRO A 74 -2.66 19.67 1.53
CA PRO A 74 -2.30 19.91 0.14
C PRO A 74 -0.94 20.62 -0.05
N SER A 75 -0.34 21.15 1.02
CA SER A 75 1.01 21.71 0.97
C SER A 75 2.08 20.63 0.84
N LYS A 76 1.77 19.42 1.34
CA LYS A 76 2.62 18.24 1.24
C LYS A 76 2.56 17.57 -0.14
N LYS A 77 3.56 16.76 -0.42
CA LYS A 77 3.73 16.02 -1.67
C LYS A 77 3.59 14.53 -1.46
N VAL A 78 3.09 13.87 -2.48
CA VAL A 78 3.20 12.43 -2.64
C VAL A 78 4.02 12.17 -3.91
N LYS A 79 5.00 11.29 -3.77
CA LYS A 79 5.96 10.92 -4.81
C LYS A 79 5.72 9.47 -5.21
N VAL A 80 5.66 9.22 -6.51
CA VAL A 80 5.43 7.88 -7.04
C VAL A 80 6.51 7.53 -8.05
N TRP A 81 7.06 6.33 -7.88
CA TRP A 81 7.91 5.67 -8.87
C TRP A 81 7.22 4.40 -9.36
N ALA A 82 7.24 4.17 -10.66
CA ALA A 82 6.61 3.00 -11.27
C ALA A 82 7.51 2.35 -12.33
N SER A 83 7.56 1.02 -12.31
CA SER A 83 8.18 0.19 -13.35
C SER A 83 7.23 -0.97 -13.65
N PHE A 84 6.85 -1.09 -14.92
CA PHE A 84 5.94 -2.12 -15.38
C PHE A 84 6.60 -2.90 -16.51
N SER A 85 6.37 -4.21 -16.51
CA SER A 85 6.66 -5.09 -17.63
C SER A 85 5.54 -6.12 -17.77
N THR A 86 5.65 -7.02 -18.72
CA THR A 86 4.74 -8.17 -18.83
C THR A 86 4.84 -9.12 -17.63
N ASN A 87 5.90 -9.02 -16.82
CA ASN A 87 6.23 -9.98 -15.77
C ASN A 87 6.23 -9.34 -14.36
N HIS A 88 6.19 -8.01 -14.25
CA HIS A 88 6.20 -7.34 -12.94
C HIS A 88 5.45 -6.01 -12.96
N ALA A 89 4.89 -5.66 -11.81
CA ALA A 89 4.43 -4.33 -11.48
C ALA A 89 5.13 -3.89 -10.20
N HIS A 90 6.02 -2.89 -10.31
CA HIS A 90 6.81 -2.37 -9.19
C HIS A 90 6.45 -0.90 -8.98
N LEU A 91 5.84 -0.63 -7.83
CA LEU A 91 5.40 0.71 -7.43
C LEU A 91 6.05 1.07 -6.10
N ILE A 92 6.55 2.30 -6.02
CA ILE A 92 6.99 2.91 -4.77
C ILE A 92 6.18 4.19 -4.59
N VAL A 93 5.45 4.30 -3.48
CA VAL A 93 4.73 5.51 -3.09
C VAL A 93 5.35 6.04 -1.81
N GLN A 94 5.64 7.34 -1.79
CA GLN A 94 6.24 8.01 -0.64
C GLN A 94 5.44 9.26 -0.30
N ASP A 95 5.08 9.39 0.97
CA ASP A 95 4.54 10.59 1.60
C ASP A 95 5.57 11.23 2.57
N GLU A 96 5.17 12.33 3.21
CA GLU A 96 5.96 13.11 4.17
C GLU A 96 5.38 12.97 5.60
N GLY A 97 4.69 11.86 5.86
CA GLY A 97 4.25 11.47 7.18
C GLY A 97 5.36 10.84 8.02
N GLU A 98 5.03 10.53 9.27
CA GLU A 98 5.94 9.91 10.24
C GLU A 98 6.14 8.39 9.97
N GLY A 99 5.43 7.82 9.00
CA GLY A 99 5.43 6.40 8.70
C GLY A 99 4.56 5.57 9.66
N PHE A 100 4.67 4.25 9.55
CA PHE A 100 3.92 3.31 10.38
C PHE A 100 4.56 3.19 11.76
N GLN A 101 3.86 3.64 12.81
CA GLN A 101 4.36 3.61 14.19
C GLN A 101 4.07 2.30 14.95
N GLU A 102 3.12 1.50 14.45
CA GLU A 102 2.57 0.34 15.16
C GLU A 102 2.76 -0.94 14.34
N ILE A 103 3.88 -1.05 13.61
CA ILE A 103 4.10 -2.15 12.66
C ILE A 103 4.27 -3.49 13.38
N GLU A 104 4.86 -3.49 14.56
CA GLU A 104 5.03 -4.69 15.39
C GLU A 104 3.68 -5.25 15.83
N LYS A 105 2.75 -4.37 16.24
CA LYS A 105 1.38 -4.79 16.60
C LYS A 105 0.63 -5.34 15.39
N TRP A 106 0.82 -4.73 14.22
CA TRP A 106 0.24 -5.24 12.97
C TRP A 106 0.83 -6.60 12.60
N ASN A 107 2.15 -6.78 12.72
CA ASN A 107 2.82 -8.05 12.45
C ASN A 107 2.34 -9.15 13.42
N GLU A 108 2.18 -8.83 14.71
CA GLU A 108 1.60 -9.75 15.69
C GLU A 108 0.15 -10.13 15.33
N PHE A 109 -0.68 -9.13 15.00
CA PHE A 109 -2.05 -9.37 14.55
C PHE A 109 -2.09 -10.31 13.33
N ASN A 110 -1.25 -10.05 12.32
CA ASN A 110 -1.18 -10.85 11.10
C ASN A 110 -0.68 -12.28 11.39
N ARG A 111 0.27 -12.44 12.31
CA ARG A 111 0.76 -13.76 12.75
C ARG A 111 -0.36 -14.57 13.40
N LYS A 112 -1.09 -13.99 14.36
CA LYS A 112 -2.22 -14.67 15.03
C LYS A 112 -3.34 -15.02 14.04
N ARG A 113 -3.64 -14.12 13.11
CA ARG A 113 -4.60 -14.38 12.02
C ARG A 113 -4.20 -15.62 11.20
N ASN A 114 -2.94 -15.69 10.78
CA ASN A 114 -2.44 -16.81 9.96
C ASN A 114 -2.42 -18.11 10.77
N GLU A 115 -2.04 -18.07 12.05
CA GLU A 115 -2.10 -19.22 12.95
C GLU A 115 -3.53 -19.76 13.09
N CYS A 116 -4.53 -18.89 13.23
CA CYS A 116 -5.95 -19.29 13.27
C CYS A 116 -6.38 -19.96 11.96
N PHE A 117 -5.95 -19.42 10.81
CA PHE A 117 -6.21 -20.03 9.50
C PHE A 117 -5.57 -21.42 9.37
N GLU A 118 -4.30 -21.57 9.74
CA GLU A 118 -3.56 -22.83 9.65
C GLU A 118 -4.14 -23.91 10.57
N THR A 119 -4.59 -23.52 11.76
CA THR A 119 -5.20 -24.41 12.75
C THR A 119 -6.71 -24.60 12.55
N GLN A 120 -7.32 -23.94 11.56
CA GLN A 120 -8.76 -23.94 11.30
C GLN A 120 -9.61 -23.50 12.51
N ASN A 121 -9.05 -22.66 13.38
CA ASN A 121 -9.77 -22.10 14.52
C ASN A 121 -10.61 -20.90 14.06
N PHE A 122 -11.75 -21.19 13.44
CA PHE A 122 -12.62 -20.16 12.87
C PHE A 122 -13.30 -19.28 13.93
N GLU A 123 -13.51 -19.78 15.15
CA GLU A 123 -14.10 -19.00 16.25
C GLU A 123 -13.16 -17.87 16.66
N GLU A 124 -11.88 -18.18 16.86
CA GLU A 124 -10.87 -17.16 17.21
C GLU A 124 -10.51 -16.26 16.01
N LEU A 125 -10.60 -16.78 14.79
CA LEU A 125 -10.34 -16.02 13.57
C LEU A 125 -11.24 -14.78 13.44
N GLU A 126 -12.46 -14.81 14.00
CA GLU A 126 -13.38 -13.67 13.97
C GLU A 126 -12.77 -12.41 14.60
N ASN A 127 -11.92 -12.59 15.62
CA ASN A 127 -11.21 -11.51 16.30
C ASN A 127 -10.11 -10.87 15.42
N TYR A 128 -9.74 -11.50 14.29
CA TYR A 128 -8.65 -11.08 13.41
C TYR A 128 -9.10 -10.78 11.97
N PHE A 129 -10.39 -10.52 11.73
CA PHE A 129 -10.88 -10.13 10.40
C PHE A 129 -10.39 -8.75 9.94
N SER A 130 -10.31 -7.78 10.84
CA SER A 130 -9.93 -6.40 10.51
C SER A 130 -9.06 -5.80 11.62
N TYR A 131 -7.87 -5.33 11.25
CA TYR A 131 -7.03 -4.58 12.16
C TYR A 131 -7.55 -3.14 12.26
N ARG A 132 -8.03 -2.73 13.44
CA ARG A 132 -8.54 -1.39 13.70
C ARG A 132 -7.86 -0.76 14.91
N THR A 133 -7.71 0.56 14.85
CA THR A 133 -7.20 1.40 15.94
C THR A 133 -8.23 2.47 16.27
N GLU A 134 -8.02 3.22 17.35
CA GLU A 134 -8.87 4.37 17.72
C GLU A 134 -8.97 5.44 16.60
N LYS A 135 -7.99 5.48 15.69
CA LYS A 135 -7.94 6.41 14.56
C LYS A 135 -8.56 5.85 13.27
N SER A 136 -9.00 4.60 13.28
CA SER A 136 -9.60 3.94 12.12
C SER A 136 -11.03 4.44 11.88
N THR A 137 -11.39 4.64 10.61
CA THR A 137 -12.73 5.05 10.16
C THR A 137 -13.42 3.95 9.37
N GLU A 138 -14.69 4.12 8.99
CA GLU A 138 -15.40 3.18 8.10
C GLU A 138 -14.75 3.05 6.72
N GLU A 139 -14.07 4.10 6.25
CA GLU A 139 -13.28 4.08 5.01
C GLU A 139 -11.95 3.33 5.14
N ASP A 140 -11.60 2.83 6.34
CA ASP A 140 -10.40 2.00 6.57
C ASP A 140 -10.77 0.53 6.50
N GLY A 141 -10.75 0.02 5.28
CA GLY A 141 -10.98 -1.39 4.95
C GLY A 141 -10.75 -1.59 3.45
N GLY A 142 -9.89 -2.56 3.11
CA GLY A 142 -9.68 -3.05 1.76
C GLY A 142 -10.53 -4.27 1.48
#